data_AF-A0A373DCU8-F1
#
_entry.id   AF-A0A373DCU8-F1
#
_cell.length_a   1.000
_cell.length_b   1.000
_cell.length_c   1.000
_cell.angle_alpha   90.00
_cell.angle_beta   90.00
_cell.angle_gamma   90.00
#
_symmetry.space_group_name_H-M   'P 1'
#
loop_
_entity.id
_entity.type
_entity.pdbx_description
1 polymer ?
#
loop_
_entity_poly.entity_id
_entity_poly.type
_entity_poly.pdbx_seq_one_letter_code
_entity_poly.pdbx_strand_id
1 'polypeptide(L)'
;MKPKKLVISAFGPYAGESTIDFEKLGEHGLYLITGDTGAGKTTVFDAITFALYGEASGTVRESGMFRSKYAKAETETFVELTFSYQRKEYKIRRNPEYQTQKKRGTGFTTKKADAELFYPDERQPVTKMGAVTKAVTELMGLDYKQFTQIAMIAQGDFQKLLIAGTAERGEIFRQIFIRKSIRQFRYVSGTKNGEEEKITMNCAGVSASI
;
A
#
# COMPACT_ATOMS: atom_id res chain seq x y z
N MET A 1 -3.23 -9.49 3.22
CA MET A 1 -2.75 -9.56 1.82
C MET A 1 -1.40 -10.25 1.83
N LYS A 2 -1.12 -11.12 0.86
CA LYS A 2 0.17 -11.82 0.71
C LYS A 2 0.75 -11.51 -0.69
N PRO A 3 1.91 -10.84 -0.82
CA PRO A 3 2.54 -10.65 -2.11
C PRO A 3 2.99 -12.00 -2.68
N LYS A 4 2.84 -12.20 -3.98
CA LYS A 4 3.26 -13.41 -4.70
C LYS A 4 4.41 -13.13 -5.65
N LYS A 5 4.29 -12.06 -6.43
CA LYS A 5 5.30 -11.65 -7.40
C LYS A 5 5.35 -10.13 -7.49
N LEU A 6 6.56 -9.58 -7.51
CA LEU A 6 6.80 -8.16 -7.75
C LEU A 6 7.79 -8.02 -8.90
N VAL A 7 7.40 -7.30 -9.94
CA VAL A 7 8.26 -6.95 -11.07
C VAL A 7 8.48 -5.45 -11.03
N ILE A 8 9.75 -5.04 -11.00
CA ILE A 8 10.18 -3.65 -10.93
C ILE A 8 11.01 -3.39 -12.18
N SER A 9 10.68 -2.34 -12.94
CA SER A 9 11.47 -1.94 -14.10
C SER A 9 11.78 -0.45 -14.05
N ALA A 10 13.06 -0.11 -14.24
CA ALA A 10 13.55 1.27 -14.30
C ALA A 10 13.02 2.16 -13.16
N PHE A 11 13.00 1.64 -11.93
CA PHE A 11 12.40 2.27 -10.76
C PHE A 11 13.39 2.33 -9.58
N GLY A 12 13.63 3.53 -9.03
CA GLY A 12 14.61 3.74 -7.96
C GLY A 12 16.04 3.32 -8.36
N PRO A 13 16.77 2.50 -7.57
CA PRO A 13 18.07 1.96 -7.96
C PRO A 13 18.01 0.85 -9.02
N TYR A 14 16.82 0.32 -9.35
CA TYR A 14 16.68 -0.74 -10.36
C TYR A 14 16.71 -0.14 -11.77
N ALA A 15 17.82 -0.30 -12.48
CA ALA A 15 18.02 0.24 -13.83
C ALA A 15 17.24 -0.52 -14.92
N GLY A 16 17.06 -1.82 -14.74
CA GLY A 16 16.36 -2.72 -15.66
C GLY A 16 15.18 -3.42 -15.00
N GLU A 17 14.68 -4.47 -15.64
CA GLU A 17 13.64 -5.32 -15.08
C GLU A 17 14.23 -6.25 -14.02
N SER A 18 13.57 -6.32 -12.87
CA SER A 18 13.92 -7.19 -11.74
C SER A 18 12.64 -7.84 -11.23
N THR A 19 12.66 -9.16 -11.11
CA THR A 19 11.52 -9.94 -10.62
C THR A 19 11.85 -10.53 -9.25
N ILE A 20 11.01 -10.26 -8.26
CA ILE A 20 11.03 -10.87 -6.95
C ILE A 20 9.83 -11.82 -6.89
N ASP A 21 10.13 -13.11 -6.76
CA ASP A 21 9.15 -14.17 -6.65
C ASP A 21 9.08 -14.60 -5.19
N PHE A 22 8.01 -14.19 -4.50
CA PHE A 22 7.81 -14.49 -3.08
C PHE A 22 7.36 -15.94 -2.86
N GLU A 23 6.82 -16.60 -3.88
CA GLU A 23 6.41 -18.01 -3.78
C GLU A 23 7.62 -18.94 -3.66
N LYS A 24 8.75 -18.56 -4.29
CA LYS A 24 10.04 -19.26 -4.15
C LYS A 24 10.66 -19.16 -2.76
N LEU A 25 10.25 -18.20 -1.95
CA LEU A 25 10.81 -17.97 -0.61
C LEU A 25 10.18 -18.89 0.45
N GLY A 26 9.21 -19.74 0.07
CA GLY A 26 8.54 -20.69 0.94
C GLY A 26 7.24 -20.15 1.56
N GLU A 27 6.52 -21.02 2.25
CA GLU A 27 5.18 -20.73 2.78
C GLU A 27 5.17 -20.12 4.18
N HIS A 28 6.31 -20.15 4.88
CA HIS A 28 6.43 -19.82 6.31
C HIS A 28 6.24 -18.34 6.67
N GLY A 29 6.00 -17.47 5.67
CA GLY A 29 5.53 -16.09 5.89
C GLY A 29 6.55 -15.12 6.50
N LEU A 30 7.79 -15.55 6.73
CA LEU A 30 8.89 -14.71 7.18
C LEU A 30 10.03 -14.74 6.16
N TYR A 31 10.41 -13.55 5.66
CA TYR A 31 11.49 -13.39 4.69
C TYR A 31 12.44 -12.31 5.16
N LEU A 32 13.75 -12.51 4.92
CA LEU A 32 14.78 -11.53 5.24
C LEU A 32 15.34 -10.93 3.94
N ILE A 33 15.21 -9.61 3.80
CA ILE A 33 15.84 -8.86 2.69
C ILE A 33 17.14 -8.25 3.23
N THR A 34 18.28 -8.82 2.84
CA THR A 34 19.62 -8.32 3.19
C THR A 34 20.28 -7.65 1.97
N GLY A 35 21.34 -6.89 2.23
CA GLY A 35 22.13 -6.19 1.22
C GLY A 35 22.74 -4.92 1.79
N ASP A 36 23.62 -4.27 1.04
CA ASP A 36 24.31 -3.06 1.50
C ASP A 36 23.36 -1.86 1.62
N THR A 37 23.78 -0.85 2.38
CA THR A 37 23.10 0.45 2.39
C THR A 37 23.07 1.02 0.98
N GLY A 38 21.87 1.39 0.50
CA GLY A 38 21.69 1.85 -0.88
C GLY A 38 21.39 0.75 -1.91
N ALA A 39 21.41 -0.54 -1.53
CA ALA A 39 21.09 -1.66 -2.45
C ALA A 39 19.61 -1.75 -2.88
N GLY A 40 18.76 -0.80 -2.47
CA GLY A 40 17.34 -0.77 -2.88
C GLY A 40 16.37 -1.57 -2.00
N LYS A 41 16.79 -2.01 -0.80
CA LYS A 41 15.90 -2.72 0.15
C LYS A 41 14.59 -1.96 0.42
N THR A 42 14.70 -0.66 0.74
CA THR A 42 13.54 0.22 0.93
C THR A 42 12.74 0.40 -0.36
N THR A 43 13.40 0.34 -1.53
CA THR A 43 12.73 0.47 -2.82
C THR A 43 11.78 -0.70 -3.11
N VAL A 44 12.07 -1.91 -2.61
CA VAL A 44 11.13 -3.02 -2.72
C VAL A 44 9.79 -2.67 -2.04
N PHE A 45 9.85 -2.06 -0.85
CA PHE A 45 8.67 -1.58 -0.16
C PHE A 45 8.01 -0.40 -0.87
N ASP A 46 8.80 0.58 -1.33
CA ASP A 46 8.30 1.70 -2.14
C ASP A 46 7.57 1.23 -3.39
N ALA A 47 8.06 0.18 -4.05
CA ALA A 47 7.45 -0.41 -5.23
C ALA A 47 6.11 -1.07 -4.89
N ILE A 48 6.01 -1.80 -3.77
CA ILE A 48 4.74 -2.39 -3.32
C ILE A 48 3.72 -1.29 -2.99
N THR A 49 4.11 -0.26 -2.24
CA THR A 49 3.20 0.85 -1.90
C THR A 49 2.79 1.62 -3.14
N PHE A 50 3.73 1.85 -4.06
CA PHE A 50 3.46 2.50 -5.34
C PHE A 50 2.48 1.68 -6.18
N ALA A 51 2.67 0.37 -6.31
CA ALA A 51 1.75 -0.50 -7.03
C ALA A 51 0.34 -0.44 -6.44
N LEU A 52 0.20 -0.47 -5.11
CA LEU A 52 -1.11 -0.46 -4.46
C LEU A 52 -1.79 0.90 -4.52
N TYR A 53 -1.09 1.98 -4.18
CA TYR A 53 -1.70 3.30 -3.91
C TYR A 53 -1.30 4.40 -4.90
N GLY A 54 -0.26 4.19 -5.70
CA GLY A 54 0.30 5.22 -6.58
C GLY A 54 1.19 6.23 -5.87
N GLU A 55 1.45 6.01 -4.58
CA GLU A 55 2.33 6.81 -3.72
C GLU A 55 3.49 5.93 -3.23
N ALA A 56 4.69 6.50 -3.12
CA ALA A 56 5.81 5.81 -2.49
C ALA A 56 6.01 6.27 -1.05
N SER A 57 6.58 5.37 -0.25
CA SER A 57 6.81 5.60 1.17
C SER A 57 7.80 6.76 1.40
N GLY A 58 7.29 7.90 1.85
CA GLY A 58 8.07 9.11 2.13
C GLY A 58 7.44 10.38 1.58
N THR A 59 7.22 11.34 2.48
CA THR A 59 6.53 12.64 2.27
C THR A 59 7.15 13.60 1.25
N VAL A 60 8.20 13.23 0.51
CA VAL A 60 8.94 14.15 -0.40
C VAL A 60 9.54 13.40 -1.60
N ARG A 61 8.73 12.70 -2.39
CA ARG A 61 9.17 12.25 -3.72
C ARG A 61 8.11 12.60 -4.74
N GLU A 62 8.38 13.67 -5.49
CA GLU A 62 7.63 14.00 -6.69
C GLU A 62 7.61 12.79 -7.62
N SER A 63 6.49 12.58 -8.33
CA SER A 63 6.29 11.47 -9.26
C SER A 63 7.40 11.30 -10.31
N GLY A 64 8.15 12.38 -10.61
CA GLY A 64 9.34 12.36 -11.48
C GLY A 64 10.58 11.66 -10.89
N MET A 65 10.64 11.40 -9.58
CA MET A 65 11.76 10.70 -8.94
C MET A 65 11.65 9.17 -8.98
N PHE A 66 10.55 8.61 -9.50
CA PHE A 66 10.39 7.16 -9.54
C PHE A 66 11.28 6.50 -10.58
N ARG A 67 11.55 7.16 -11.71
CA ARG A 67 12.41 6.59 -12.75
C ARG A 67 13.86 6.52 -12.30
N SER A 68 14.48 5.36 -12.49
CA SER A 68 15.91 5.18 -12.23
C SER A 68 16.76 6.06 -13.14
N LYS A 69 17.73 6.77 -12.57
CA LYS A 69 18.72 7.56 -13.32
C LYS A 69 19.67 6.68 -14.14
N TYR A 70 19.76 5.40 -13.79
CA TYR A 70 20.62 4.42 -14.46
C TYR A 70 19.89 3.66 -15.57
N ALA A 71 18.58 3.87 -15.76
CA ALA A 71 17.81 3.20 -16.79
C ALA A 71 18.15 3.75 -18.18
N LYS A 72 18.26 2.86 -19.17
CA LYS A 72 18.36 3.26 -20.58
C LYS A 72 17.11 4.04 -20.98
N ALA A 73 17.25 5.01 -21.88
CA ALA A 73 16.16 5.87 -22.33
C ALA A 73 14.95 5.13 -22.91
N GLU A 74 15.16 3.92 -23.43
CA GLU A 74 14.16 3.02 -24.01
C GLU A 74 13.48 2.09 -23.00
N THR A 75 14.05 1.90 -21.81
CA THR A 75 13.51 1.00 -20.79
C THR A 75 12.23 1.56 -20.21
N GLU A 76 11.15 0.77 -20.20
CA GLU A 76 9.89 1.19 -19.60
C GLU A 76 9.98 1.23 -18.08
N THR A 77 9.51 2.32 -17.46
CA THR A 77 9.38 2.38 -16.00
C THR A 77 8.01 1.89 -15.60
N PHE A 78 7.95 0.80 -14.83
CA PHE A 78 6.72 0.29 -14.26
C PHE A 78 6.99 -0.54 -13.01
N VAL A 79 5.93 -0.73 -12.22
CA VAL A 79 5.88 -1.71 -11.15
C VAL A 79 4.64 -2.57 -11.34
N GLU A 80 4.82 -3.88 -11.23
CA GLU A 80 3.76 -4.87 -11.32
C GLU A 80 3.77 -5.74 -10.06
N LEU A 81 2.63 -5.82 -9.37
CA LEU A 81 2.46 -6.60 -8.16
C LEU A 81 1.32 -7.61 -8.35
N THR A 82 1.64 -8.88 -8.21
CA THR A 82 0.67 -9.95 -8.02
C THR A 82 0.57 -10.28 -6.54
N PHE A 83 -0.64 -10.29 -5.99
CA PHE A 83 -0.87 -10.57 -4.57
C PHE A 83 -2.15 -11.39 -4.36
N SER A 84 -2.19 -12.12 -3.24
CA SER A 84 -3.37 -12.81 -2.76
C SER A 84 -4.06 -12.01 -1.66
N TYR A 85 -5.38 -11.89 -1.75
CA TYR A 85 -6.23 -11.31 -0.72
C TYR A 85 -7.53 -12.11 -0.63
N GLN A 86 -7.92 -12.54 0.58
CA GLN A 86 -9.09 -13.41 0.80
C GLN A 86 -9.10 -14.65 -0.13
N ARG A 87 -7.93 -15.30 -0.31
CA ARG A 87 -7.70 -16.46 -1.19
C ARG A 87 -7.94 -16.21 -2.68
N LYS A 88 -8.10 -14.95 -3.10
CA LYS A 88 -8.23 -14.53 -4.49
C LYS A 88 -6.94 -13.85 -4.95
N GLU A 89 -6.58 -14.04 -6.21
CA GLU A 89 -5.40 -13.43 -6.80
C GLU A 89 -5.75 -12.16 -7.57
N TYR A 90 -4.96 -11.12 -7.35
CA TYR A 90 -5.09 -9.82 -8.00
C TYR A 90 -3.74 -9.44 -8.58
N LYS A 91 -3.78 -8.71 -9.67
CA LYS A 91 -2.59 -8.17 -10.32
C LYS A 91 -2.78 -6.67 -10.52
N ILE A 92 -1.80 -5.89 -10.12
CA ILE A 92 -1.78 -4.45 -10.38
C ILE A 92 -0.52 -4.12 -11.17
N ARG A 93 -0.68 -3.29 -12.20
CA ARG A 93 0.44 -2.69 -12.94
C ARG A 93 0.29 -1.18 -12.88
N ARG A 94 1.36 -0.48 -12.53
CA ARG A 94 1.42 0.99 -12.55
C ARG A 94 2.68 1.48 -13.21
N ASN A 95 2.59 2.60 -13.92
CA ASN A 95 3.75 3.36 -14.34
C ASN A 95 3.61 4.83 -13.89
N PRO A 96 4.70 5.45 -13.43
CA PRO A 96 4.72 6.88 -13.20
C PRO A 96 4.70 7.63 -14.54
N GLU A 97 4.63 8.96 -14.47
CA GLU A 97 4.98 9.78 -15.62
C GLU A 97 6.50 9.77 -15.80
N TYR A 98 6.97 9.53 -17.02
CA TYR A 98 8.40 9.57 -17.33
C TYR A 98 8.67 9.90 -18.80
N GLN A 99 9.88 10.42 -19.06
CA GLN A 99 10.37 10.61 -20.41
C GLN A 99 10.99 9.32 -20.95
N THR A 100 10.61 8.96 -22.16
CA THR A 100 11.15 7.82 -22.90
C THR A 100 11.58 8.27 -24.29
N GLN A 101 12.54 7.58 -24.89
CA GLN A 101 12.89 7.83 -26.28
C GLN A 101 11.70 7.50 -27.19
N LYS A 102 11.47 8.33 -28.22
CA LYS A 102 10.42 8.06 -29.20
C LYS A 102 10.70 6.75 -29.92
N LYS A 103 9.68 5.90 -30.09
CA LYS A 103 9.77 4.66 -30.90
C LYS A 103 10.04 4.94 -32.38
N ARG A 104 9.76 6.16 -32.86
CA ARG A 104 10.01 6.62 -34.23
C ARG A 104 10.55 8.05 -34.20
N GLY A 105 11.64 8.31 -34.92
CA GLY A 105 12.31 9.62 -35.00
C GLY A 105 13.29 9.89 -33.85
N THR A 106 13.83 11.11 -33.80
CA THR A 106 14.76 11.57 -32.76
C THR A 106 14.03 12.32 -31.63
N GLY A 107 14.57 12.22 -30.41
CA GLY A 107 14.08 12.94 -29.23
C GLY A 107 13.23 12.11 -28.26
N PHE A 108 12.72 12.80 -27.23
CA PHE A 108 11.98 12.21 -26.12
C PHE A 108 10.47 12.46 -26.23
N THR A 109 9.68 11.60 -25.61
CA THR A 109 8.24 11.76 -25.40
C THR A 109 7.88 11.44 -23.96
N THR A 110 6.84 12.09 -23.44
CA THR A 110 6.34 11.87 -22.09
C THR A 110 5.32 10.75 -22.11
N LYS A 111 5.60 9.64 -21.42
CA LYS A 111 4.59 8.63 -21.12
C LYS A 111 3.86 9.08 -19.85
N LYS A 112 2.54 9.26 -19.96
CA LYS A 112 1.70 9.67 -18.82
C LYS A 112 1.63 8.56 -17.78
N ALA A 113 1.42 8.95 -16.52
CA ALA A 113 1.15 8.01 -15.45
C ALA A 113 -0.13 7.20 -15.74
N ASP A 114 -0.07 5.89 -15.52
CA ASP A 114 -1.21 5.00 -15.71
C ASP A 114 -1.20 3.83 -14.72
N ALA A 115 -2.37 3.22 -14.55
CA ALA A 115 -2.57 2.10 -13.65
C ALA A 115 -3.66 1.16 -14.18
N GLU A 116 -3.46 -0.13 -13.94
CA GLU A 116 -4.41 -1.20 -14.27
C GLU A 116 -4.50 -2.18 -13.09
N LEU A 117 -5.73 -2.52 -12.69
CA LEU A 117 -6.03 -3.56 -11.69
C LEU A 117 -6.84 -4.67 -12.34
N PHE A 118 -6.27 -5.86 -12.32
CA PHE A 118 -6.85 -7.11 -12.80
C PHE A 118 -7.41 -7.92 -11.63
N TYR A 119 -8.58 -8.50 -11.85
CA TYR A 119 -9.34 -9.28 -10.89
C TYR A 119 -9.29 -10.77 -11.21
N PRO A 120 -9.54 -11.65 -10.22
CA PRO A 120 -9.51 -13.10 -10.40
C PRO A 120 -10.64 -13.64 -11.30
N ASP A 121 -11.71 -12.87 -11.49
CA ASP A 121 -12.93 -13.27 -12.20
C ASP A 121 -12.94 -12.81 -13.67
N GLU A 122 -11.77 -12.46 -14.22
CA GLU A 122 -11.57 -12.00 -15.61
C GLU A 122 -12.45 -10.81 -16.05
N ARG A 123 -13.11 -10.14 -15.09
CA ARG A 123 -13.88 -8.92 -15.40
C ARG A 123 -12.96 -7.84 -15.95
N GLN A 124 -13.58 -6.85 -16.63
CA GLN A 124 -12.82 -5.73 -17.18
C GLN A 124 -11.92 -5.09 -16.11
N PRO A 125 -10.62 -4.92 -16.41
CA PRO A 125 -9.69 -4.27 -15.49
C PRO A 125 -10.14 -2.84 -15.18
N VAL A 126 -9.90 -2.41 -13.95
CA VAL A 126 -10.04 -0.99 -13.61
C VAL A 126 -8.79 -0.29 -14.10
N THR A 127 -8.96 0.79 -14.86
CA THR A 127 -7.87 1.58 -15.43
C THR A 127 -7.85 3.00 -14.86
N LYS A 128 -6.75 3.74 -15.07
CA LYS A 128 -6.46 5.09 -14.53
C LYS A 128 -6.06 5.09 -13.06
N MET A 129 -5.04 5.89 -12.76
CA MET A 129 -4.43 6.03 -11.42
C MET A 129 -5.45 6.18 -10.28
N GLY A 130 -6.36 7.16 -10.37
CA GLY A 130 -7.30 7.44 -9.28
C GLY A 130 -8.35 6.36 -9.07
N ALA A 131 -8.86 5.77 -10.15
CA ALA A 131 -9.86 4.70 -10.06
C ALA A 131 -9.24 3.41 -9.51
N VAL A 132 -8.01 3.08 -9.92
CA VAL A 132 -7.26 1.95 -9.36
C VAL A 132 -6.97 2.17 -7.87
N THR A 133 -6.47 3.35 -7.46
CA THR A 133 -6.24 3.64 -6.03
C THR A 133 -7.52 3.52 -5.20
N LYS A 134 -8.66 4.01 -5.71
CA LYS A 134 -9.96 3.86 -5.04
C LYS A 134 -10.36 2.39 -4.91
N ALA A 135 -10.29 1.63 -6.00
CA ALA A 135 -10.63 0.21 -6.00
C ALA A 135 -9.75 -0.61 -5.04
N VAL A 136 -8.44 -0.33 -5.00
CA VAL A 136 -7.51 -0.99 -4.06
C VAL A 136 -7.82 -0.61 -2.61
N THR A 137 -8.12 0.67 -2.34
CA THR A 137 -8.48 1.13 -1.00
C THR A 137 -9.78 0.49 -0.51
N GLU A 138 -10.78 0.34 -1.38
CA GLU A 138 -12.04 -0.35 -1.09
C GLU A 138 -11.82 -1.86 -0.88
N LEU A 139 -10.99 -2.50 -1.71
CA LEU A 139 -10.65 -3.93 -1.60
C LEU A 139 -9.93 -4.24 -0.27
N MET A 140 -8.92 -3.43 0.05
CA MET A 140 -8.04 -3.65 1.21
C MET A 140 -8.63 -3.10 2.51
N GLY A 141 -9.59 -2.17 2.42
CA GLY A 141 -10.17 -1.47 3.58
C GLY A 141 -9.22 -0.46 4.25
N LEU A 142 -8.02 -0.27 3.69
CA LEU A 142 -6.94 0.56 4.23
C LEU A 142 -6.50 1.57 3.18
N ASP A 143 -6.36 2.83 3.59
CA ASP A 143 -5.69 3.84 2.77
C ASP A 143 -4.17 3.69 2.84
N TYR A 144 -3.46 4.48 2.03
CA TYR A 144 -2.00 4.45 1.95
C TYR A 144 -1.30 4.69 3.31
N LYS A 145 -1.81 5.63 4.13
CA LYS A 145 -1.20 5.97 5.43
C LYS A 145 -1.38 4.82 6.41
N GLN A 146 -2.58 4.25 6.45
CA GLN A 146 -2.87 3.09 7.29
C GLN A 146 -2.07 1.87 6.84
N PHE A 147 -1.99 1.62 5.54
CA PHE A 147 -1.22 0.50 5.01
C PHE A 147 0.27 0.63 5.35
N THR A 148 0.87 1.81 5.14
CA THR A 148 2.29 2.02 5.46
C THR A 148 2.58 1.90 6.96
N GLN A 149 1.70 2.38 7.83
CA GLN A 149 1.83 2.20 9.29
C GLN A 149 1.78 0.74 9.74
N ILE A 150 0.96 -0.10 9.08
CA ILE A 150 0.79 -1.51 9.44
C ILE A 150 1.86 -2.38 8.77
N ALA A 151 2.09 -2.17 7.47
CA ALA A 151 2.98 -3.01 6.66
C ALA A 151 4.46 -2.71 6.89
N MET A 152 4.80 -1.44 7.15
CA MET A 152 6.11 -1.07 7.65
C MET A 152 5.96 -0.73 9.11
N ILE A 153 6.33 -1.68 9.96
CA ILE A 153 6.59 -1.34 11.34
C ILE A 153 7.74 -0.34 11.32
N ALA A 154 7.43 0.94 11.58
CA ALA A 154 8.38 2.02 11.50
C ALA A 154 9.63 1.66 12.32
N GLN A 155 10.79 1.74 11.66
CA GLN A 155 12.07 1.41 12.27
C GLN A 155 12.30 2.37 13.45
N GLY A 156 12.03 1.88 14.67
CA GLY A 156 12.05 2.64 15.92
C GLY A 156 10.74 2.60 16.72
N ASP A 157 9.57 2.64 16.09
CA ASP A 157 8.29 2.64 16.81
C ASP A 157 7.90 1.24 17.30
N PHE A 158 8.40 0.17 16.67
CA PHE A 158 8.29 -1.17 17.26
C PHE A 158 9.04 -1.28 18.57
N GLN A 159 10.23 -0.70 18.64
CA GLN A 159 11.05 -0.74 19.83
C GLN A 159 10.34 0.03 20.96
N LYS A 160 9.72 1.17 20.64
CA LYS A 160 8.82 1.87 21.59
C LYS A 160 7.66 0.97 22.00
N LEU A 161 7.01 0.25 21.08
CA LEU A 161 5.93 -0.69 21.40
C LEU A 161 6.39 -1.85 22.32
N LEU A 162 7.60 -2.39 22.10
CA LEU A 162 8.18 -3.44 22.95
C LEU A 162 8.50 -2.94 24.36
N ILE A 163 8.95 -1.68 24.50
CA ILE A 163 9.40 -1.10 25.77
C ILE A 163 8.30 -0.34 26.52
N ALA A 164 7.25 0.11 25.81
CA ALA A 164 6.18 0.93 26.36
C ALA A 164 5.37 0.22 27.45
N GLY A 165 4.92 0.99 28.45
CA GLY A 165 3.96 0.52 29.45
C GLY A 165 2.59 0.20 28.82
N THR A 166 1.75 -0.55 29.52
CA THR A 166 0.46 -1.08 29.01
C THR A 166 -0.47 0.02 28.44
N ALA A 167 -0.48 1.22 29.04
CA ALA A 167 -1.27 2.35 28.56
C ALA A 167 -0.72 2.98 27.26
N GLU A 168 0.60 3.12 27.17
CA GLU A 168 1.29 3.71 26.02
C GLU A 168 1.33 2.75 24.83
N ARG A 169 1.45 1.43 25.08
CA ARG A 169 1.21 0.40 24.06
C ARG A 169 -0.18 0.52 23.46
N GLY A 170 -1.21 0.65 24.29
CA GLY A 170 -2.59 0.83 23.83
C GLY A 170 -2.74 2.05 22.92
N GLU A 171 -2.03 3.14 23.22
CA GLU A 171 -2.04 4.35 22.40
C GLU A 171 -1.31 4.18 21.07
N ILE A 172 -0.13 3.55 21.08
CA ILE A 172 0.61 3.21 19.86
C ILE A 172 -0.21 2.27 18.96
N PHE A 173 -0.86 1.25 19.54
CA PHE A 173 -1.77 0.36 18.81
C PHE A 173 -2.97 1.11 18.22
N ARG A 174 -3.59 2.03 18.97
CA ARG A 174 -4.68 2.86 18.44
C ARG A 174 -4.23 3.73 17.28
N GLN A 175 -3.03 4.31 17.36
CA GLN A 175 -2.47 5.11 16.27
C GLN A 175 -2.12 4.29 15.02
N ILE A 176 -1.66 3.05 15.18
CA ILE A 176 -1.29 2.15 14.08
C ILE A 176 -2.52 1.49 13.43
N PHE A 177 -3.54 1.12 14.21
CA PHE A 177 -4.65 0.28 13.72
C PHE A 177 -6.00 1.01 13.60
N ILE A 178 -6.22 2.12 14.31
CA ILE A 178 -7.56 2.70 14.50
C ILE A 178 -7.53 4.22 14.27
N ARG A 179 -7.39 4.63 13.01
CA ARG A 179 -7.81 5.98 12.60
C ARG A 179 -8.95 5.94 11.58
N LYS A 180 -10.03 5.23 11.92
CA LYS A 180 -11.35 5.50 11.33
C LYS A 180 -12.33 5.90 12.42
N SER A 181 -12.50 7.22 12.54
CA SER A 181 -13.71 7.91 13.00
C SER A 181 -14.40 7.37 14.26
N ILE A 182 -13.98 7.83 15.44
CA ILE A 182 -14.99 8.17 16.46
C ILE A 182 -15.67 9.44 15.94
N ARG A 183 -16.67 9.26 15.07
CA ARG A 183 -17.53 10.37 14.62
C ARG A 183 -18.48 10.68 15.77
N GLN A 184 -18.00 11.52 16.68
CA GLN A 184 -18.78 12.54 17.38
C GLN A 184 -20.06 12.06 18.08
N PHE A 185 -19.91 11.45 19.26
CA PHE A 185 -20.98 11.50 20.25
C PHE A 185 -20.94 12.87 20.93
N ARG A 186 -21.78 13.78 20.45
CA ARG A 186 -22.07 15.03 21.18
C ARG A 186 -23.03 14.67 22.30
N TYR A 187 -22.53 14.65 23.53
CA TYR A 187 -23.34 14.52 24.74
C TYR A 187 -24.25 15.76 24.82
N VAL A 188 -25.55 15.60 24.55
CA VAL A 188 -26.54 16.64 24.85
C VAL A 188 -27.12 16.30 26.21
N SER A 189 -26.59 16.94 27.25
CA SER A 189 -27.19 16.94 28.59
C SER A 189 -28.48 17.76 28.51
N GLY A 190 -29.62 17.10 28.29
CA GLY A 190 -30.94 17.70 28.38
C GLY A 190 -31.73 17.07 29.50
N THR A 191 -31.69 17.64 30.70
CA THR A 191 -32.63 17.30 31.78
C THR A 191 -34.01 17.83 31.40
N LYS A 192 -35.00 16.95 31.13
CA LYS A 192 -36.41 17.13 31.52
C LYS A 192 -37.13 15.78 31.63
N ASN A 193 -37.63 15.55 32.85
CA ASN A 193 -38.82 14.77 33.22
C ASN A 193 -38.89 13.29 32.81
N GLY A 194 -38.37 12.46 33.71
CA GLY A 194 -38.78 11.10 34.05
C GLY A 194 -39.70 10.34 33.09
N GLU A 195 -39.10 9.62 32.15
CA GLU A 195 -39.56 8.32 31.65
C GLU A 195 -38.33 7.47 31.33
N GLU A 196 -38.31 6.20 31.75
CA GLU A 196 -37.22 5.26 31.51
C GLU A 196 -37.19 4.83 30.03
N GLU A 197 -36.25 5.37 29.23
CA GLU A 197 -36.01 4.89 27.87
C GLU A 197 -35.04 3.68 27.88
N LYS A 198 -35.54 2.51 27.46
CA LYS A 198 -34.73 1.33 27.17
C LYS A 198 -33.73 1.62 26.06
N ILE A 199 -32.44 1.60 26.41
CA ILE A 199 -31.34 1.58 25.44
C ILE A 199 -31.40 0.24 24.70
N THR A 200 -31.91 0.25 23.47
CA THR A 200 -31.84 -0.92 22.59
C THR A 200 -30.49 -0.90 21.88
N MET A 201 -29.53 -1.63 22.42
CA MET A 201 -28.24 -1.92 21.78
C MET A 201 -28.48 -2.85 20.59
N ASN A 202 -28.36 -2.36 19.36
CA ASN A 202 -28.26 -3.23 18.19
C ASN A 202 -26.79 -3.40 17.80
N CYS A 203 -26.09 -4.29 18.51
CA CYS A 203 -24.78 -4.77 18.11
C CYS A 203 -24.95 -5.88 17.07
N ALA A 204 -25.06 -5.52 15.79
CA ALA A 204 -24.94 -6.47 14.71
C ALA A 204 -23.44 -6.71 14.39
N GLY A 205 -22.88 -7.76 15.00
CA GLY A 205 -21.93 -8.65 14.33
C GLY A 205 -20.45 -8.25 14.30
N VAL A 206 -19.73 -8.47 15.41
CA VAL A 206 -18.38 -9.06 15.39
C VAL A 206 -18.30 -10.02 16.57
N SER A 207 -18.60 -11.29 16.32
CA SER A 207 -18.21 -12.40 17.19
C SER A 207 -16.77 -12.77 16.85
N ALA A 208 -15.82 -12.34 17.68
CA ALA A 208 -14.50 -12.94 17.74
C ALA A 208 -14.49 -13.89 18.94
N SER A 209 -14.58 -15.19 18.68
CA SER A 209 -14.26 -16.22 19.66
C SER A 209 -12.76 -16.48 19.60
N ILE A 210 -12.11 -16.39 20.77
CA ILE A 210 -10.81 -17.00 21.06
C ILE A 210 -11.08 -18.49 21.35
#